data_AF-A0A1B8A9A1-F1
#
_entry.id   AF-A0A1B8A9A1-F1
#
_cell.length_a   1.000
_cell.length_b   1.000
_cell.length_c   1.000
_cell.angle_alpha   90.00
_cell.angle_beta   90.00
_cell.angle_gamma   90.00
#
_symmetry.space_group_name_H-M   'P 1'
#
loop_
_entity.id
_entity.type
_entity.pdbx_description
1 polymer ?
#
loop_
_entity_poly.entity_id
_entity_poly.type
_entity_poly.pdbx_seq_one_letter_code
_entity_poly.pdbx_strand_id
1 'polypeptide(L)'
;MGTHIGVTLTRARDGSVFLATNYNSVTAEAQDSDYHHLELQEGQAKSKWWQILRCATAAPYYFKPARIGDLEVFQDGGLAVNNPVCIAIREATLLSPDLAEPSVVVSLGTGSASDDDSNSSGLFSERFFPRLSRALWKQTGSKVTWKHLLSHQRAASNTKLFRFDVDFMGEEPLLDEVSMVEHVQLTAHSTAAGSQSLRQLCRQLRAELFLFELDQLSPPYYMRGAYQCTGRIICRLRAHTPEYKEFIRQLCDRAAIFRVGAQLVRITDENINTDLCFEVRFAVPNLSSSISITLLEETDEEFHINGSPFAIEWLISRQALNSPFGTSDHRELVHSDLDCVPQTHHAITEEKDDLQQ
;
A
#
# COMPACT_ATOMS: atom_id res chain seq x y z
N MET A 1 11.29 -0.17 8.76
CA MET A 1 11.48 0.14 7.33
C MET A 1 11.33 1.64 7.13
N GLY A 2 12.23 2.25 6.35
CA GLY A 2 12.13 3.66 5.99
C GLY A 2 11.13 3.89 4.85
N THR A 3 10.93 5.16 4.48
CA THR A 3 10.07 5.54 3.35
C THR A 3 10.77 5.23 2.03
N HIS A 4 10.13 4.46 1.16
CA HIS A 4 10.55 4.26 -0.22
C HIS A 4 9.99 5.37 -1.11
N ILE A 5 10.84 5.94 -1.97
CA ILE A 5 10.53 7.07 -2.84
C ILE A 5 10.92 6.68 -4.26
N GLY A 6 10.02 6.93 -5.21
CA GLY A 6 10.25 6.78 -6.65
C GLY A 6 9.81 8.05 -7.38
N VAL A 7 10.60 8.50 -8.35
CA VAL A 7 10.33 9.67 -9.19
C VAL A 7 10.40 9.26 -10.66
N THR A 8 9.33 9.52 -11.41
CA THR A 8 9.26 9.22 -12.85
C THR A 8 9.97 10.31 -13.65
N LEU A 9 10.65 9.88 -14.71
CA LEU A 9 11.40 10.71 -15.65
C LEU A 9 11.07 10.25 -17.06
N THR A 10 10.98 11.19 -18.00
CA THR A 10 10.88 10.86 -19.43
C THR A 10 12.21 11.14 -20.10
N ARG A 11 12.78 10.17 -20.80
CA ARG A 11 14.02 10.39 -21.56
C ARG A 11 13.72 11.24 -22.79
N ALA A 12 14.48 12.32 -22.99
CA ALA A 12 14.17 13.30 -24.03
C ALA A 12 14.34 12.78 -25.48
N ARG A 13 15.16 11.75 -25.70
CA ARG A 13 15.48 11.25 -27.05
C ARG A 13 14.40 10.35 -27.67
N ASP A 14 13.77 9.52 -26.85
CA ASP A 14 12.93 8.39 -27.29
C ASP A 14 11.60 8.31 -26.51
N GLY A 15 11.40 9.13 -25.47
CA GLY A 15 10.20 9.14 -24.66
C GLY A 15 10.10 7.97 -23.67
N SER A 16 11.15 7.17 -23.51
CA SER A 16 11.17 6.04 -22.57
C SER A 16 11.03 6.51 -21.12
N VAL A 17 10.32 5.71 -20.31
CA VAL A 17 10.06 6.00 -18.91
C VAL A 17 11.21 5.49 -18.04
N PHE A 18 11.69 6.35 -17.15
CA PHE A 18 12.69 6.04 -16.15
C PHE A 18 12.13 6.25 -14.74
N LEU A 19 12.54 5.40 -13.80
CA LEU A 19 12.19 5.50 -12.39
C LEU A 19 13.47 5.69 -11.57
N ALA A 20 13.61 6.85 -10.93
CA ALA A 20 14.68 7.10 -9.97
C ALA A 20 14.19 6.79 -8.56
N THR A 21 14.90 5.94 -7.81
CA THR A 21 14.47 5.43 -6.51
C THR A 21 15.50 5.71 -5.41
N ASN A 22 15.05 5.72 -4.14
CA ASN A 22 15.94 5.74 -2.97
C ASN A 22 16.23 4.35 -2.40
N TYR A 23 15.81 3.30 -3.11
CA TYR A 23 16.02 1.90 -2.81
C TYR A 23 16.59 1.20 -4.03
N ASN A 24 17.31 0.12 -3.80
CA ASN A 24 17.82 -0.70 -4.88
C ASN A 24 16.67 -1.41 -5.57
N SER A 25 16.71 -1.48 -6.90
CA SER A 25 15.79 -2.32 -7.64
C SER A 25 15.95 -3.77 -7.17
N VAL A 26 14.83 -4.43 -6.90
CA VAL A 26 14.81 -5.88 -6.67
C VAL A 26 15.12 -6.51 -8.03
N THR A 27 16.39 -6.80 -8.23
CA THR A 27 17.01 -7.03 -9.55
C THR A 27 16.71 -8.44 -10.06
N ALA A 28 16.28 -8.56 -11.33
CA ALA A 28 16.75 -9.51 -12.35
C ALA A 28 15.67 -10.15 -13.25
N GLU A 29 14.40 -10.25 -12.84
CA GLU A 29 13.40 -11.02 -13.62
C GLU A 29 12.37 -10.19 -14.41
N ALA A 30 12.31 -8.87 -14.20
CA ALA A 30 11.38 -8.00 -14.94
C ALA A 30 11.98 -7.52 -16.27
N GLN A 31 12.19 -8.43 -17.23
CA GLN A 31 12.50 -8.04 -18.63
C GLN A 31 11.28 -7.43 -19.36
N ASP A 32 10.10 -7.42 -18.72
CA ASP A 32 8.84 -6.91 -19.25
C ASP A 32 8.28 -5.81 -18.32
N SER A 33 8.97 -4.67 -18.24
CA SER A 33 8.47 -3.46 -17.58
C SER A 33 8.42 -2.29 -18.56
N ASP A 34 7.30 -1.56 -18.53
CA ASP A 34 7.09 -0.35 -19.34
C ASP A 34 7.99 0.84 -18.94
N TYR A 35 8.89 0.64 -17.97
CA TYR A 35 9.84 1.63 -17.47
C TYR A 35 11.16 0.97 -17.07
N HIS A 36 12.22 1.79 -17.00
CA HIS A 36 13.57 1.39 -16.61
C HIS A 36 13.96 2.01 -15.26
N HIS A 37 14.65 1.26 -14.41
CA HIS A 37 15.25 1.83 -13.20
C HIS A 37 16.47 2.70 -13.57
N LEU A 38 16.57 3.88 -12.96
CA LEU A 38 17.73 4.76 -13.13
C LEU A 38 18.86 4.28 -12.22
N GLU A 39 19.82 3.56 -12.79
CA GLU A 39 21.01 3.12 -12.08
C GLU A 39 22.02 4.27 -11.97
N LEU A 40 22.23 4.76 -10.74
CA LEU A 40 23.31 5.70 -10.42
C LEU A 40 24.51 4.90 -9.93
N GLN A 41 25.65 5.00 -10.60
CA GLN A 41 26.87 4.29 -10.19
C GLN A 41 27.28 4.68 -8.75
N GLU A 42 27.79 3.71 -7.97
CA GLU A 42 28.37 3.99 -6.65
C GLU A 42 29.50 5.02 -6.77
N GLY A 43 29.37 6.15 -6.06
CA GLY A 43 30.22 7.34 -6.21
C GLY A 43 29.58 8.48 -7.01
N GLN A 44 28.68 8.18 -7.95
CA GLN A 44 27.68 9.11 -8.50
C GLN A 44 26.40 9.15 -7.67
N ALA A 45 26.28 8.33 -6.62
CA ALA A 45 25.14 8.27 -5.68
C ALA A 45 24.76 9.61 -5.02
N LYS A 46 25.59 10.65 -5.15
CA LYS A 46 25.27 12.05 -4.85
C LYS A 46 25.01 12.90 -6.10
N SER A 47 24.47 12.34 -7.18
CA SER A 47 23.62 13.07 -8.11
C SER A 47 22.50 13.63 -7.26
N LYS A 48 22.75 14.84 -6.75
CA LYS A 48 21.99 15.43 -5.66
C LYS A 48 20.53 15.39 -6.12
N TRP A 49 19.62 14.77 -5.35
CA TRP A 49 18.21 14.57 -5.70
C TRP A 49 17.55 15.76 -6.42
N TRP A 50 18.01 17.00 -6.16
CA TRP A 50 17.62 18.17 -6.95
C TRP A 50 17.81 18.04 -8.47
N GLN A 51 18.81 17.32 -8.98
CA GLN A 51 19.02 17.09 -10.42
C GLN A 51 17.92 16.20 -10.99
N ILE A 52 17.61 15.11 -10.29
CA ILE A 52 16.51 14.21 -10.62
C ILE A 52 15.20 14.98 -10.61
N LEU A 53 14.92 15.70 -9.51
CA LEU A 53 13.69 16.48 -9.36
C LEU A 53 13.60 17.59 -10.42
N ARG A 54 14.70 18.29 -10.72
CA ARG A 54 14.75 19.28 -11.80
C ARG A 54 14.38 18.67 -13.15
N CYS A 55 14.84 17.45 -13.44
CA CYS A 55 14.47 16.75 -14.67
C CYS A 55 13.00 16.33 -14.64
N ALA A 56 12.54 15.75 -13.54
CA ALA A 56 11.19 15.23 -13.35
C ALA A 56 10.10 16.31 -13.44
N THR A 57 10.44 17.58 -13.16
CA THR A 57 9.53 18.72 -13.29
C THR A 57 9.85 19.61 -14.50
N ALA A 58 10.76 19.19 -15.40
CA ALA A 58 11.14 19.97 -16.56
C ALA A 58 10.09 19.84 -17.68
N ALA A 59 8.90 20.40 -17.44
CA ALA A 59 7.80 20.39 -18.40
C ALA A 59 8.24 21.06 -19.71
N PRO A 60 8.04 20.42 -20.87
CA PRO A 60 8.31 21.03 -22.17
C PRO A 60 7.61 22.37 -22.28
N TYR A 61 8.21 23.29 -23.03
CA TYR A 61 7.78 24.69 -23.19
C TYR A 61 8.02 25.59 -21.96
N TYR A 62 8.00 25.04 -20.75
CA TYR A 62 8.31 25.79 -19.52
C TYR A 62 9.80 25.73 -19.20
N PHE A 63 10.39 24.55 -19.26
CA PHE A 63 11.77 24.31 -18.86
C PHE A 63 12.54 23.53 -19.92
N LYS A 64 13.85 23.79 -20.00
CA LYS A 64 14.75 23.01 -20.83
C LYS A 64 14.97 21.64 -20.19
N PRO A 65 14.94 20.54 -20.97
CA PRO A 65 15.39 19.24 -20.50
C PRO A 65 16.77 19.32 -19.84
N ALA A 66 16.99 18.54 -18.80
CA ALA A 66 18.19 18.60 -17.97
C ALA A 66 18.93 17.26 -18.00
N ARG A 67 20.23 17.31 -17.71
CA ARG A 67 21.10 16.13 -17.67
C ARG A 67 21.30 15.66 -16.25
N ILE A 68 21.29 14.35 -16.06
CA ILE A 68 21.67 13.72 -14.80
C ILE A 68 23.07 13.13 -14.98
N GLY A 69 24.05 13.67 -14.24
CA GLY A 69 25.46 13.30 -14.41
C GLY A 69 26.00 13.52 -15.83
N ASP A 70 26.90 12.65 -16.27
CA ASP A 70 27.45 12.63 -17.64
C ASP A 70 26.62 11.76 -18.60
N LEU A 71 25.45 11.30 -18.16
CA LEU A 71 24.64 10.30 -18.83
C LEU A 71 23.66 10.97 -19.83
N GLU A 72 22.39 10.91 -19.50
CA GLU A 72 21.27 11.14 -20.42
C GLU A 72 20.54 12.44 -20.12
N VAL A 73 19.77 12.91 -21.11
CA VAL A 73 18.90 14.08 -21.01
C VAL A 73 17.49 13.60 -20.68
N PHE A 74 16.96 14.11 -19.58
CA PHE A 74 15.64 13.82 -19.08
C PHE A 74 14.77 15.07 -19.04
N GLN A 75 13.47 14.85 -19.07
CA GLN A 75 12.42 15.86 -18.96
C GLN A 75 11.27 15.30 -18.11
N ASP A 76 10.21 16.10 -17.98
CA ASP A 76 9.10 15.84 -17.08
C ASP A 76 8.55 14.40 -17.17
N GLY A 77 8.33 13.77 -16.02
CA GLY A 77 7.75 12.43 -15.95
C GLY A 77 6.32 12.39 -16.51
N GLY A 78 5.59 13.51 -16.43
CA GLY A 78 4.21 13.65 -16.88
C GLY A 78 3.99 13.58 -18.38
N LEU A 79 5.05 13.72 -19.20
CA LEU A 79 4.95 13.46 -20.64
C LEU A 79 4.56 12.03 -20.95
N ALA A 80 5.12 11.07 -20.21
CA ALA A 80 4.89 9.66 -20.44
C ALA A 80 3.94 9.08 -19.38
N VAL A 81 4.10 9.49 -18.11
CA VAL A 81 3.36 8.97 -16.96
C VAL A 81 2.95 10.11 -16.04
N ASN A 82 1.83 10.77 -16.36
CA ASN A 82 1.27 11.86 -15.55
C ASN A 82 0.57 11.37 -14.26
N ASN A 83 0.29 10.07 -14.17
CA ASN A 83 -0.19 9.42 -12.96
C ASN A 83 0.63 8.15 -12.71
N PRO A 84 1.62 8.19 -11.79
CA PRO A 84 2.52 7.07 -11.58
C PRO A 84 1.93 5.96 -10.71
N VAL A 85 0.62 5.97 -10.42
CA VAL A 85 -0.02 5.03 -9.49
C VAL A 85 0.24 3.57 -9.84
N CYS A 86 0.20 3.19 -11.12
CA CYS A 86 0.45 1.81 -11.54
C CYS A 86 1.90 1.38 -11.27
N ILE A 87 2.86 2.30 -11.50
CA ILE A 87 4.28 2.08 -11.18
C ILE A 87 4.44 1.95 -9.66
N ALA A 88 3.81 2.83 -8.88
CA ALA A 88 3.88 2.82 -7.43
C ALA A 88 3.32 1.52 -6.82
N ILE A 89 2.18 1.02 -7.32
CA ILE A 89 1.61 -0.26 -6.89
C ILE A 89 2.56 -1.40 -7.22
N ARG A 90 3.07 -1.46 -8.47
CA ARG A 90 4.01 -2.51 -8.90
C ARG A 90 5.25 -2.54 -8.03
N GLU A 91 5.88 -1.39 -7.78
CA GLU A 91 7.07 -1.29 -6.94
C GLU A 91 6.78 -1.64 -5.47
N ALA A 92 5.64 -1.20 -4.92
CA ALA A 92 5.24 -1.57 -3.56
C ALA A 92 5.05 -3.08 -3.41
N THR A 93 4.46 -3.73 -4.41
CA THR A 93 4.31 -5.19 -4.47
C THR A 93 5.66 -5.89 -4.57
N LEU A 94 6.55 -5.45 -5.46
CA LEU A 94 7.90 -6.03 -5.62
C LEU A 94 8.77 -5.89 -4.37
N LEU A 95 8.58 -4.83 -3.59
CA LEU A 95 9.27 -4.61 -2.32
C LEU A 95 8.67 -5.43 -1.16
N SER A 96 7.50 -6.03 -1.34
CA SER A 96 6.88 -6.86 -0.31
C SER A 96 7.49 -8.27 -0.31
N PRO A 97 7.88 -8.84 0.86
CA PRO A 97 8.53 -10.16 0.94
C PRO A 97 7.76 -11.31 0.29
N ASP A 98 6.43 -11.22 0.25
CA ASP A 98 5.50 -12.22 -0.30
C ASP A 98 4.76 -11.72 -1.54
N LEU A 99 5.26 -10.66 -2.18
CA LEU A 99 4.58 -9.98 -3.29
C LEU A 99 3.14 -9.58 -2.94
N ALA A 100 2.87 -9.31 -1.67
CA ALA A 100 1.57 -8.83 -1.24
C ALA A 100 1.26 -7.46 -1.86
N GLU A 101 0.00 -7.27 -2.25
CA GLU A 101 -0.51 -5.98 -2.68
C GLU A 101 -0.56 -4.99 -1.50
N PRO A 102 -0.37 -3.68 -1.74
CA PRO A 102 -0.51 -2.68 -0.68
C PRO A 102 -1.95 -2.66 -0.14
N SER A 103 -2.12 -2.50 1.19
CA SER A 103 -3.46 -2.40 1.79
C SER A 103 -4.23 -1.17 1.32
N VAL A 104 -3.53 -0.05 1.16
CA VAL A 104 -4.11 1.26 0.81
C VAL A 104 -3.24 1.94 -0.24
N VAL A 105 -3.89 2.46 -1.28
CA VAL A 105 -3.26 3.31 -2.28
C VAL A 105 -3.98 4.65 -2.31
N VAL A 106 -3.21 5.73 -2.16
CA VAL A 106 -3.72 7.09 -2.26
C VAL A 106 -3.05 7.77 -3.43
N SER A 107 -3.86 8.18 -4.41
CA SER A 107 -3.43 8.99 -5.55
C SER A 107 -3.94 10.42 -5.36
N LEU A 108 -3.04 11.39 -5.40
CA LEU A 108 -3.37 12.80 -5.26
C LEU A 108 -3.19 13.49 -6.61
N GLY A 109 -4.23 14.16 -7.09
CA GLY A 109 -4.22 14.95 -8.30
C GLY A 109 -4.01 16.43 -8.03
N THR A 110 -3.59 17.14 -9.07
CA THR A 110 -3.43 18.60 -9.08
C THR A 110 -4.70 19.33 -9.52
N GLY A 111 -5.78 18.60 -9.76
CA GLY A 111 -7.04 19.12 -10.25
C GLY A 111 -7.25 18.97 -11.75
N SER A 112 -8.44 19.33 -12.19
CA SER A 112 -8.83 19.41 -13.60
C SER A 112 -10.04 20.33 -13.77
N ALA A 113 -10.21 20.90 -14.96
CA ALA A 113 -11.47 21.57 -15.32
C ALA A 113 -12.68 20.60 -15.24
N SER A 114 -13.84 21.13 -14.87
CA SER A 114 -15.12 20.39 -14.91
C SER A 114 -15.52 20.06 -16.37
N ASP A 115 -16.10 18.87 -16.58
CA ASP A 115 -16.56 18.44 -17.92
C ASP A 115 -17.79 19.24 -18.41
N ASP A 116 -18.48 19.95 -17.51
CA ASP A 116 -19.76 20.64 -17.78
C ASP A 116 -19.63 21.96 -18.57
N ASP A 117 -18.43 22.56 -18.65
CA ASP A 117 -18.22 23.85 -19.32
C ASP A 117 -17.66 23.74 -20.76
N SER A 118 -17.90 22.61 -21.43
CA SER A 118 -17.48 22.43 -22.83
C SER A 118 -18.24 23.28 -23.87
N ASN A 119 -19.03 24.28 -23.45
CA ASN A 119 -19.82 25.12 -24.35
C ASN A 119 -19.62 26.65 -24.24
N SER A 120 -18.62 27.14 -23.51
CA SER A 120 -18.23 28.56 -23.61
C SER A 120 -17.07 28.73 -24.61
N SER A 121 -17.43 28.85 -25.89
CA SER A 121 -16.52 29.27 -26.94
C SER A 121 -16.09 30.74 -26.72
N GLY A 122 -15.04 30.95 -25.93
CA GLY A 122 -14.33 32.22 -25.80
C GLY A 122 -13.33 32.41 -26.93
N LEU A 123 -13.56 33.44 -27.76
CA LEU A 123 -12.71 33.87 -28.87
C LEU A 123 -11.41 34.53 -28.36
N PHE A 124 -10.47 33.79 -27.77
CA PHE A 124 -9.09 34.27 -27.61
C PHE A 124 -8.05 33.16 -27.81
N SER A 125 -7.11 33.44 -28.73
CA SER A 125 -5.88 32.71 -29.07
C SER A 125 -6.00 31.50 -30.03
N GLU A 126 -5.91 31.81 -31.33
CA GLU A 126 -5.39 30.89 -32.34
C GLU A 126 -3.92 30.52 -32.06
N ARG A 127 -3.68 29.56 -31.18
CA ARG A 127 -2.41 28.82 -31.17
C ARG A 127 -2.68 27.32 -31.15
N PHE A 128 -2.14 26.62 -32.15
CA PHE A 128 -2.19 25.16 -32.29
C PHE A 128 -1.52 24.44 -31.09
N PHE A 129 -0.59 25.12 -30.41
CA PHE A 129 0.31 24.59 -29.39
C PHE A 129 -0.30 24.37 -27.99
N PRO A 130 -1.08 25.30 -27.38
CA PRO A 130 -1.83 25.00 -26.15
C PRO A 130 -2.89 23.91 -26.37
N ARG A 131 -3.41 23.75 -27.59
CA ARG A 131 -4.29 22.64 -27.94
C ARG A 131 -3.54 21.31 -27.98
N LEU A 132 -2.30 21.29 -28.48
CA LEU A 132 -1.46 20.10 -28.53
C LEU A 132 -0.93 19.71 -27.14
N SER A 133 -0.53 20.67 -26.30
CA SER A 133 -0.18 20.38 -24.90
C SER A 133 -1.41 19.88 -24.14
N ARG A 134 -2.56 20.56 -24.23
CA ARG A 134 -3.81 20.08 -23.64
C ARG A 134 -4.24 18.71 -24.16
N ALA A 135 -4.03 18.43 -25.44
CA ALA A 135 -4.30 17.11 -26.03
C ALA A 135 -3.33 16.03 -25.51
N LEU A 136 -2.04 16.37 -25.36
CA LEU A 136 -1.01 15.50 -24.79
C LEU A 136 -1.34 15.17 -23.32
N TRP A 137 -1.66 16.18 -22.51
CA TRP A 137 -2.07 16.03 -21.11
C TRP A 137 -3.42 15.32 -20.96
N LYS A 138 -4.33 15.45 -21.94
CA LYS A 138 -5.58 14.68 -22.00
C LYS A 138 -5.34 13.21 -22.36
N GLN A 139 -4.40 12.92 -23.27
CA GLN A 139 -4.03 11.56 -23.68
C GLN A 139 -3.26 10.83 -22.57
N THR A 140 -2.50 11.56 -21.74
CA THR A 140 -1.89 11.06 -20.49
C THR A 140 -2.71 11.42 -19.25
N GLY A 141 -4.01 11.72 -19.42
CA GLY A 141 -4.85 12.27 -18.37
C GLY A 141 -4.83 11.41 -17.12
N SER A 142 -4.48 12.01 -15.98
CA SER A 142 -4.39 11.29 -14.71
C SER A 142 -5.69 10.56 -14.34
N LYS A 143 -6.85 11.16 -14.68
CA LYS A 143 -8.18 10.57 -14.54
C LYS A 143 -8.37 9.32 -15.43
N VAL A 144 -7.77 9.26 -16.62
CA VAL A 144 -7.83 8.10 -17.54
C VAL A 144 -7.03 6.93 -16.97
N THR A 145 -5.79 7.17 -16.55
CA THR A 145 -4.96 6.14 -15.90
C THR A 145 -5.64 5.59 -14.66
N TRP A 146 -6.27 6.44 -13.86
CA TRP A 146 -7.05 6.02 -12.69
C TRP A 146 -8.25 5.15 -13.07
N LYS A 147 -9.04 5.55 -14.07
CA LYS A 147 -10.17 4.73 -14.57
C LYS A 147 -9.70 3.37 -15.09
N HIS A 148 -8.57 3.32 -15.80
CA HIS A 148 -7.97 2.08 -16.27
C HIS A 148 -7.50 1.18 -15.12
N LEU A 149 -6.91 1.76 -14.07
CA LEU A 149 -6.56 1.02 -12.86
C LEU A 149 -7.81 0.40 -12.22
N LEU A 150 -8.88 1.17 -12.06
CA LEU A 150 -10.13 0.67 -11.49
C LEU A 150 -10.75 -0.45 -12.34
N SER A 151 -10.67 -0.37 -13.67
CA SER A 151 -11.23 -1.40 -14.56
C SER A 151 -10.42 -2.71 -14.55
N HIS A 152 -9.13 -2.64 -14.18
CA HIS A 152 -8.24 -3.80 -14.09
C HIS A 152 -8.07 -4.31 -12.65
N GLN A 153 -8.77 -3.71 -11.68
CA GLN A 153 -8.73 -4.20 -10.31
C GLN A 153 -9.34 -5.60 -10.27
N ARG A 154 -8.54 -6.57 -9.85
CA ARG A 154 -8.99 -7.95 -9.68
C ARG A 154 -10.11 -7.97 -8.64
N ALA A 155 -11.20 -8.70 -8.92
CA ALA A 155 -12.34 -8.84 -8.00
C ALA A 155 -11.95 -9.38 -6.60
N ALA A 156 -10.77 -10.00 -6.46
CA ALA A 156 -10.24 -10.54 -5.21
C ALA A 156 -9.21 -9.63 -4.50
N SER A 157 -8.87 -8.46 -5.06
CA SER A 157 -7.93 -7.54 -4.43
C SER A 157 -8.58 -6.85 -3.21
N ASN A 158 -7.92 -6.94 -2.05
CA ASN A 158 -8.35 -6.23 -0.84
C ASN A 158 -7.82 -4.79 -0.77
N THR A 159 -7.01 -4.36 -1.74
CA THR A 159 -6.43 -3.02 -1.79
C THR A 159 -7.50 -1.95 -1.86
N LYS A 160 -7.47 -1.01 -0.92
CA LYS A 160 -8.35 0.16 -0.89
C LYS A 160 -7.74 1.29 -1.72
N LEU A 161 -8.46 1.72 -2.75
CA LEU A 161 -8.02 2.74 -3.69
C LEU A 161 -8.71 4.07 -3.40
N PHE A 162 -7.93 5.12 -3.15
CA PHE A 162 -8.44 6.48 -2.97
C PHE A 162 -7.80 7.41 -3.99
N ARG A 163 -8.61 8.21 -4.67
CA ARG A 163 -8.16 9.31 -5.53
C ARG A 163 -8.80 10.60 -5.06
N PHE A 164 -7.97 11.59 -4.80
CA PHE A 164 -8.41 12.95 -4.49
C PHE A 164 -7.94 13.87 -5.59
N ASP A 165 -8.87 14.59 -6.19
CA ASP A 165 -8.62 15.60 -7.21
C ASP A 165 -9.42 16.85 -6.85
N VAL A 166 -8.97 17.99 -7.36
CA VAL A 166 -9.68 19.27 -7.21
C VAL A 166 -10.41 19.57 -8.51
N ASP A 167 -11.73 19.66 -8.48
CA ASP A 167 -12.48 20.14 -9.64
C ASP A 167 -12.54 21.67 -9.58
N PHE A 168 -11.92 22.32 -10.57
CA PHE A 168 -11.99 23.78 -10.71
C PHE A 168 -13.32 24.14 -11.36
N MET A 169 -14.10 25.01 -10.70
CA MET A 169 -15.35 25.54 -11.24
C MET A 169 -15.01 26.60 -12.30
N GLY A 170 -14.79 26.18 -13.55
CA GLY A 170 -14.45 27.04 -14.68
C GLY A 170 -13.11 26.66 -15.35
N GLU A 171 -12.40 27.65 -15.88
CA GLU A 171 -11.10 27.41 -16.54
C GLU A 171 -10.04 26.95 -15.53
N GLU A 172 -9.36 25.87 -15.87
CA GLU A 172 -8.23 25.33 -15.11
C GLU A 172 -7.05 26.31 -15.12
N PRO A 173 -6.46 26.65 -13.95
CA PRO A 173 -5.29 27.51 -13.89
C PRO A 173 -4.15 26.99 -14.74
N LEU A 174 -3.40 27.89 -15.39
CA LEU A 174 -2.21 27.48 -16.12
C LEU A 174 -1.11 27.01 -15.15
N LEU A 175 -0.23 26.13 -15.63
CA LEU A 175 0.83 25.52 -14.82
C LEU A 175 1.78 26.55 -14.18
N ASP A 176 1.99 27.69 -14.83
CA ASP A 176 2.85 28.80 -14.41
C ASP A 176 2.09 29.99 -13.81
N GLU A 177 0.77 29.87 -13.57
CA GLU A 177 -0.06 30.97 -13.08
C GLU A 177 0.03 31.15 -11.56
N VAL A 178 1.12 31.78 -11.13
CA VAL A 178 1.43 32.00 -9.70
C VAL A 178 0.35 32.83 -8.99
N SER A 179 -0.36 33.71 -9.69
CA SER A 179 -1.45 34.51 -9.13
C SER A 179 -2.62 33.69 -8.60
N MET A 180 -2.80 32.45 -9.09
CA MET A 180 -3.93 31.59 -8.72
C MET A 180 -3.61 30.62 -7.58
N VAL A 181 -2.39 30.62 -7.03
CA VAL A 181 -1.97 29.68 -5.97
C VAL A 181 -2.88 29.75 -4.73
N GLU A 182 -3.26 30.95 -4.30
CA GLU A 182 -4.17 31.13 -3.16
C GLU A 182 -5.56 30.53 -3.46
N HIS A 183 -6.08 30.76 -4.67
CA HIS A 183 -7.34 30.18 -5.10
C HIS A 183 -7.27 28.64 -5.13
N VAL A 184 -6.21 28.06 -5.70
CA VAL A 184 -6.00 26.60 -5.75
C VAL A 184 -5.96 26.02 -4.33
N GLN A 185 -5.23 26.67 -3.42
CA GLN A 185 -5.14 26.25 -2.03
C GLN A 185 -6.51 26.27 -1.34
N LEU A 186 -7.27 27.37 -1.47
CA LEU A 186 -8.60 27.49 -0.87
C LEU A 186 -9.56 26.43 -1.41
N THR A 187 -9.57 26.23 -2.72
CA THR A 187 -10.42 25.21 -3.37
C THR A 187 -10.05 23.80 -2.88
N ALA A 188 -8.75 23.47 -2.80
CA ALA A 188 -8.29 22.19 -2.26
C ALA A 188 -8.72 21.99 -0.80
N HIS A 189 -8.60 23.02 0.05
CA HIS A 189 -9.03 22.95 1.45
C HIS A 189 -10.54 22.75 1.58
N SER A 190 -11.35 23.50 0.83
CA SER A 190 -12.81 23.37 0.84
C SER A 190 -13.25 21.96 0.39
N THR A 191 -12.65 21.43 -0.68
CA THR A 191 -12.91 20.07 -1.16
C THR A 191 -12.52 19.02 -0.11
N ALA A 192 -11.35 19.16 0.51
CA ALA A 192 -10.87 18.24 1.53
C ALA A 192 -11.76 18.25 2.80
N ALA A 193 -12.16 19.42 3.29
CA ALA A 193 -12.96 19.56 4.51
C ALA A 193 -14.33 18.87 4.40
N GLY A 194 -14.97 18.95 3.23
CA GLY A 194 -16.26 18.29 2.96
C GLY A 194 -16.16 16.79 2.72
N SER A 195 -14.99 16.28 2.33
CA SER A 195 -14.84 14.93 1.77
C SER A 195 -15.08 13.80 2.78
N GLN A 196 -16.15 13.03 2.57
CA GLN A 196 -16.39 11.79 3.31
C GLN A 196 -15.34 10.73 3.01
N SER A 197 -14.90 10.63 1.75
CA SER A 197 -13.83 9.72 1.33
C SER A 197 -12.50 10.01 2.05
N LEU A 198 -12.17 11.29 2.30
CA LEU A 198 -10.98 11.65 3.06
C LEU A 198 -11.12 11.25 4.53
N ARG A 199 -12.30 11.45 5.14
CA ARG A 199 -12.58 10.97 6.50
C ARG A 199 -12.47 9.45 6.60
N GLN A 200 -12.95 8.72 5.60
CA GLN A 200 -12.83 7.27 5.49
C GLN A 200 -11.36 6.83 5.36
N LEU A 201 -10.57 7.50 4.52
CA LEU A 201 -9.13 7.26 4.41
C LEU A 201 -8.43 7.46 5.77
N CYS A 202 -8.73 8.55 6.48
CA CYS A 202 -8.13 8.79 7.79
C CYS A 202 -8.42 7.65 8.78
N ARG A 203 -9.65 7.14 8.81
CA ARG A 203 -10.04 5.98 9.66
C ARG A 203 -9.30 4.71 9.24
N GLN A 204 -9.24 4.43 7.93
CA GLN A 204 -8.47 3.31 7.40
C GLN A 204 -7.00 3.41 7.82
N LEU A 205 -6.35 4.55 7.61
CA LEU A 205 -4.94 4.74 7.99
C LEU A 205 -4.69 4.59 9.49
N ARG A 206 -5.65 4.96 10.34
CA ARG A 206 -5.57 4.68 11.78
C ARG A 206 -5.64 3.19 12.08
N ALA A 207 -6.55 2.45 11.43
CA ALA A 207 -6.64 1.00 11.59
C ALA A 207 -5.37 0.28 11.09
N GLU A 208 -4.76 0.75 10.00
CA GLU A 208 -3.50 0.22 9.45
C GLU A 208 -2.28 0.42 10.36
N LEU A 209 -2.38 1.22 11.43
CA LEU A 209 -1.33 1.33 12.45
C LEU A 209 -1.35 0.17 13.45
N PHE A 210 -2.38 -0.68 13.43
CA PHE A 210 -2.48 -1.85 14.28
C PHE A 210 -2.12 -3.11 13.52
N LEU A 211 -1.40 -3.99 14.20
CA LEU A 211 -0.94 -5.28 13.70
C LEU A 211 -1.41 -6.37 14.66
N PHE A 212 -1.56 -7.58 14.14
CA PHE A 212 -1.80 -8.76 14.95
C PHE A 212 -0.67 -9.75 14.79
N GLU A 213 -0.19 -10.28 15.91
CA GLU A 213 0.84 -11.32 15.96
C GLU A 213 0.34 -12.48 16.80
N LEU A 214 0.49 -13.70 16.30
CA LEU A 214 0.30 -14.92 17.09
C LEU A 214 1.32 -14.97 18.24
N ASP A 215 0.88 -15.49 19.39
CA ASP A 215 1.77 -15.69 20.52
C ASP A 215 2.76 -16.83 20.23
N GLN A 216 4.05 -16.48 20.22
CA GLN A 216 5.14 -17.44 20.03
C GLN A 216 5.23 -18.47 21.17
N LEU A 217 4.81 -18.10 22.39
CA LEU A 217 4.86 -18.99 23.55
C LEU A 217 3.66 -19.94 23.62
N SER A 218 2.60 -19.63 22.88
CA SER A 218 1.34 -20.38 22.85
C SER A 218 0.86 -20.50 21.39
N PRO A 219 1.58 -21.27 20.55
CA PRO A 219 1.23 -21.43 19.15
C PRO A 219 -0.14 -22.09 18.99
N PRO A 220 -0.81 -21.92 17.82
CA PRO A 220 -2.11 -22.53 17.58
C PRO A 220 -2.11 -24.05 17.80
N TYR A 221 -3.03 -24.55 18.62
CA TYR A 221 -3.15 -25.98 18.92
C TYR A 221 -4.57 -26.48 18.72
N TYR A 222 -4.74 -27.74 18.32
CA TYR A 222 -6.05 -28.32 18.06
C TYR A 222 -6.68 -28.87 19.34
N MET A 223 -7.88 -28.40 19.67
CA MET A 223 -8.62 -28.86 20.85
C MET A 223 -10.13 -28.80 20.59
N ARG A 224 -10.84 -29.90 20.91
CA ARG A 224 -12.32 -29.99 20.86
C ARG A 224 -12.92 -29.57 19.51
N GLY A 225 -12.28 -29.98 18.40
CA GLY A 225 -12.81 -29.75 17.06
C GLY A 225 -12.38 -28.45 16.38
N ALA A 226 -11.57 -27.61 17.03
CA ALA A 226 -11.10 -26.33 16.49
C ALA A 226 -9.66 -26.03 16.94
N TYR A 227 -8.94 -25.23 16.15
CA TYR A 227 -7.66 -24.66 16.55
C TYR A 227 -7.88 -23.49 17.49
N GLN A 228 -7.30 -23.56 18.68
CA GLN A 228 -7.27 -22.48 19.65
C GLN A 228 -6.06 -21.60 19.36
N CYS A 229 -6.30 -20.30 19.17
CA CYS A 229 -5.27 -19.32 18.84
C CYS A 229 -5.20 -18.26 19.95
N THR A 230 -3.97 -17.91 20.34
CA THR A 230 -3.69 -16.77 21.21
C THR A 230 -2.75 -15.84 20.46
N GLY A 231 -2.99 -14.53 20.58
CA GLY A 231 -2.13 -13.54 19.96
C GLY A 231 -2.36 -12.17 20.55
N ARG A 232 -1.68 -11.17 19.99
CA ARG A 232 -1.67 -9.81 20.51
C ARG A 232 -1.95 -8.81 19.40
N ILE A 233 -2.83 -7.86 19.68
CA ILE A 233 -3.00 -6.65 18.87
C ILE A 233 -2.01 -5.61 19.39
N ILE A 234 -1.14 -5.12 18.51
CA ILE A 234 -0.09 -4.15 18.84
C ILE A 234 -0.20 -2.90 17.96
N CYS A 235 0.34 -1.78 18.45
CA CYS A 235 0.44 -0.54 17.68
C CYS A 235 1.84 -0.38 17.06
N ARG A 236 1.90 0.11 15.81
CA ARG A 236 3.16 0.43 15.12
C ARG A 236 3.86 1.66 15.72
N LEU A 237 3.09 2.59 16.29
CA LEU A 237 3.63 3.74 17.01
C LEU A 237 4.10 3.31 18.41
N ARG A 238 5.18 3.93 18.89
CA ARG A 238 5.79 3.60 20.19
C ARG A 238 5.31 4.52 21.29
N ALA A 239 5.06 3.96 22.46
CA ALA A 239 4.77 4.71 23.66
C ALA A 239 5.86 5.74 23.97
N HIS A 240 5.48 6.74 24.76
CA HIS A 240 6.33 7.87 25.15
C HIS A 240 6.70 8.85 24.03
N THR A 241 6.27 8.62 22.79
CA THR A 241 6.34 9.62 21.70
C THR A 241 5.13 10.57 21.74
N PRO A 242 5.27 11.85 21.38
CA PRO A 242 4.14 12.78 21.34
C PRO A 242 3.09 12.34 20.31
N GLU A 243 3.52 11.77 19.18
CA GLU A 243 2.65 11.25 18.13
C GLU A 243 1.77 10.11 18.64
N TYR A 244 2.35 9.16 19.39
CA TYR A 244 1.60 8.06 19.99
C TYR A 244 0.58 8.54 21.01
N LYS A 245 0.98 9.45 21.91
CA LYS A 245 0.08 9.96 22.95
C LYS A 245 -1.14 10.63 22.35
N GLU A 246 -0.92 11.50 21.36
CA GLU A 246 -2.01 12.19 20.67
C GLU A 246 -2.88 11.20 19.87
N PHE A 247 -2.26 10.21 19.22
CA PHE A 247 -2.98 9.16 18.49
C PHE A 247 -3.90 8.34 19.41
N ILE A 248 -3.41 7.85 20.56
CA ILE A 248 -4.23 7.10 21.52
C ILE A 248 -5.33 8.00 22.10
N ARG A 249 -5.02 9.26 22.44
CA ARG A 249 -6.03 10.21 22.94
C ARG A 249 -7.19 10.39 21.95
N GLN A 250 -6.88 10.53 20.65
CA GLN A 250 -7.91 10.62 19.60
C GLN A 250 -8.77 9.36 19.51
N LEU A 251 -8.19 8.18 19.75
CA LEU A 251 -8.93 6.91 19.77
C LEU A 251 -9.81 6.79 21.03
N CYS A 252 -9.33 7.23 22.18
CA CYS A 252 -10.12 7.32 23.41
C CYS A 252 -11.33 8.25 23.25
N ASP A 253 -11.10 9.46 22.72
CA ASP A 253 -12.16 10.45 22.46
C ASP A 253 -13.27 9.87 21.57
N ARG A 254 -12.89 9.00 20.62
CA ARG A 254 -13.77 8.33 19.67
C ARG A 254 -14.36 7.01 20.17
N ALA A 255 -14.10 6.66 21.43
CA ALA A 255 -14.48 5.39 22.06
C ALA A 255 -14.09 4.16 21.21
N ALA A 256 -12.88 4.15 20.67
CA ALA A 256 -12.43 3.14 19.73
C ALA A 256 -12.37 1.72 20.34
N ILE A 257 -12.84 0.73 19.57
CA ILE A 257 -12.95 -0.67 20.01
C ILE A 257 -12.43 -1.60 18.91
N PHE A 258 -11.59 -2.57 19.27
CA PHE A 258 -11.27 -3.70 18.42
C PHE A 258 -12.34 -4.78 18.51
N ARG A 259 -12.72 -5.36 17.37
CA ARG A 259 -13.57 -6.54 17.29
C ARG A 259 -12.78 -7.71 16.73
N VAL A 260 -12.81 -8.83 17.46
CA VAL A 260 -12.19 -10.11 17.09
C VAL A 260 -13.24 -11.20 17.28
N GLY A 261 -13.96 -11.54 16.22
CA GLY A 261 -15.14 -12.40 16.33
C GLY A 261 -16.17 -11.81 17.30
N ALA A 262 -16.45 -12.50 18.41
CA ALA A 262 -17.35 -12.03 19.46
C ALA A 262 -16.64 -11.19 20.56
N GLN A 263 -15.31 -11.14 20.56
CA GLN A 263 -14.55 -10.39 21.55
C GLN A 263 -14.47 -8.91 21.16
N LEU A 264 -14.75 -8.03 22.12
CA LEU A 264 -14.60 -6.58 21.99
C LEU A 264 -13.53 -6.09 22.97
N VAL A 265 -12.54 -5.36 22.48
CA VAL A 265 -11.43 -4.81 23.28
C VAL A 265 -11.38 -3.30 23.11
N ARG A 266 -11.67 -2.57 24.17
CA ARG A 266 -11.73 -1.10 24.15
C ARG A 266 -10.35 -0.50 24.43
N ILE A 267 -10.01 0.57 23.69
CA ILE A 267 -8.84 1.40 23.96
C ILE A 267 -9.19 2.40 25.08
N THR A 268 -8.33 2.51 26.09
CA THR A 268 -8.54 3.38 27.25
C THR A 268 -7.33 4.28 27.52
N ASP A 269 -7.51 5.27 28.40
CA ASP A 269 -6.46 6.24 28.74
C ASP A 269 -5.22 5.60 29.38
N GLU A 270 -5.35 4.40 29.96
CA GLU A 270 -4.23 3.61 30.48
C GLU A 270 -3.21 3.25 29.38
N ASN A 271 -3.66 3.18 28.13
CA ASN A 271 -2.82 2.88 26.97
C ASN A 271 -2.00 4.10 26.48
N ILE A 272 -2.21 5.31 27.00
CA ILE A 272 -1.52 6.52 26.53
C ILE A 272 -0.02 6.48 26.82
N ASN A 273 0.36 5.90 27.95
CA ASN A 273 1.75 5.91 28.45
C ASN A 273 2.45 4.55 28.35
N THR A 274 1.79 3.54 27.81
CA THR A 274 2.32 2.18 27.65
C THR A 274 2.18 1.74 26.21
N ASP A 275 3.06 0.85 25.72
CA ASP A 275 2.93 0.31 24.37
C ASP A 275 1.63 -0.52 24.31
N LEU A 276 0.69 -0.13 23.44
CA LEU A 276 -0.57 -0.83 23.27
C LEU A 276 -0.31 -2.28 22.85
N CYS A 277 -0.81 -3.19 23.67
CA CYS A 277 -0.62 -4.63 23.51
C CYS A 277 -1.83 -5.33 24.15
N PHE A 278 -2.78 -5.77 23.34
CA PHE A 278 -3.96 -6.48 23.81
C PHE A 278 -3.89 -7.95 23.45
N GLU A 279 -3.90 -8.81 24.47
CA GLU A 279 -4.05 -10.24 24.25
C GLU A 279 -5.49 -10.58 23.84
N VAL A 280 -5.62 -11.33 22.75
CA VAL A 280 -6.91 -11.82 22.25
C VAL A 280 -6.83 -13.32 22.00
N ARG A 281 -7.96 -14.00 22.21
CA ARG A 281 -8.06 -15.46 22.08
C ARG A 281 -9.29 -15.80 21.26
N PHE A 282 -9.13 -16.69 20.30
CA PHE A 282 -10.21 -17.11 19.43
C PHE A 282 -9.97 -18.53 18.93
N ALA A 283 -11.02 -19.15 18.40
CA ALA A 283 -10.98 -20.49 17.83
C ALA A 283 -11.31 -20.44 16.34
N VAL A 284 -10.58 -21.20 15.52
CA VAL A 284 -10.86 -21.35 14.09
C VAL A 284 -11.03 -22.84 13.74
N PRO A 285 -11.90 -23.20 12.79
CA PRO A 285 -12.13 -24.60 12.45
C PRO A 285 -10.92 -25.26 11.79
N ASN A 286 -10.14 -24.50 11.00
CA ASN A 286 -8.91 -24.95 10.34
C ASN A 286 -7.91 -23.79 10.18
N LEU A 287 -6.63 -24.08 9.93
CA LEU A 287 -5.58 -23.07 9.83
C LEU A 287 -5.70 -22.17 8.58
N SER A 288 -6.36 -22.64 7.53
CA SER A 288 -6.68 -21.86 6.33
C SER A 288 -7.87 -20.92 6.52
N SER A 289 -8.55 -20.98 7.67
CA SER A 289 -9.68 -20.09 7.97
C SER A 289 -9.20 -18.66 8.11
N SER A 290 -9.90 -17.75 7.45
CA SER A 290 -9.62 -16.32 7.54
C SER A 290 -10.27 -15.74 8.79
N ILE A 291 -9.51 -14.94 9.55
CA ILE A 291 -10.00 -14.20 10.71
C ILE A 291 -9.95 -12.70 10.42
N SER A 292 -11.02 -12.01 10.80
CA SER A 292 -11.12 -10.56 10.70
C SER A 292 -10.90 -9.94 12.07
N ILE A 293 -9.93 -9.05 12.14
CA ILE A 293 -9.78 -8.08 13.23
C ILE A 293 -10.06 -6.69 12.67
N THR A 294 -11.00 -5.98 13.29
CA THR A 294 -11.45 -4.65 12.85
C THR A 294 -11.41 -3.64 14.00
N LEU A 295 -11.18 -2.37 13.65
CA LEU A 295 -11.28 -1.21 14.53
C LEU A 295 -12.59 -0.47 14.23
N LEU A 296 -13.36 -0.20 15.27
CA LEU A 296 -14.60 0.58 15.26
C LEU A 296 -14.34 1.94 15.92
N GLU A 297 -14.78 3.04 15.30
CA GLU A 297 -14.69 4.40 15.83
C GLU A 297 -16.03 5.15 15.61
N GLU A 298 -16.65 5.72 16.66
CA GLU A 298 -17.88 6.59 16.71
C GLU A 298 -19.12 6.18 15.89
N THR A 299 -18.95 5.87 14.61
CA THR A 299 -19.90 5.31 13.66
C THR A 299 -19.86 3.79 13.66
N ASP A 300 -20.94 3.15 13.20
CA ASP A 300 -21.04 1.68 13.05
C ASP A 300 -20.22 1.12 11.86
N GLU A 301 -19.24 1.90 11.36
CA GLU A 301 -18.33 1.50 10.29
C GLU A 301 -17.05 0.89 10.87
N GLU A 302 -16.70 -0.29 10.36
CA GLU A 302 -15.56 -1.05 10.83
C GLU A 302 -14.45 -1.09 9.78
N PHE A 303 -13.22 -0.88 10.23
CA PHE A 303 -12.04 -0.88 9.37
C PHE A 303 -11.11 -2.01 9.76
N HIS A 304 -10.67 -2.80 8.79
CA HIS A 304 -9.69 -3.85 9.06
C HIS A 304 -8.35 -3.26 9.51
N ILE A 305 -7.74 -3.88 10.52
CA ILE A 305 -6.35 -3.56 10.88
C ILE A 305 -5.38 -4.07 9.80
N ASN A 306 -4.11 -3.70 9.88
CA ASN A 306 -3.14 -4.08 8.85
C ASN A 306 -3.06 -5.62 8.66
N GLY A 307 -3.13 -6.05 7.40
CA GLY A 307 -3.10 -7.46 6.99
C GLY A 307 -4.43 -8.21 7.18
N SER A 308 -5.40 -7.66 7.92
CA SER A 308 -6.71 -8.27 8.15
C SER A 308 -7.60 -8.11 6.91
N PRO A 309 -8.40 -9.13 6.52
CA PRO A 309 -8.48 -10.44 7.14
C PRO A 309 -7.33 -11.36 6.69
N PHE A 310 -6.85 -12.24 7.57
CA PHE A 310 -5.72 -13.14 7.30
C PHE A 310 -6.02 -14.59 7.68
N ALA A 311 -5.42 -15.53 6.96
CA ALA A 311 -5.43 -16.94 7.34
C ALA A 311 -4.39 -17.20 8.45
N ILE A 312 -4.67 -18.14 9.35
CA ILE A 312 -3.75 -18.46 10.45
C ILE A 312 -2.46 -19.08 9.93
N GLU A 313 -2.53 -19.91 8.89
CA GLU A 313 -1.35 -20.47 8.24
C GLU A 313 -0.43 -19.40 7.62
N TRP A 314 -1.01 -18.29 7.13
CA TRP A 314 -0.25 -17.16 6.61
C TRP A 314 0.53 -16.46 7.73
N LEU A 315 -0.10 -16.25 8.90
CA LEU A 315 0.58 -15.69 10.07
C LEU A 315 1.69 -16.61 10.60
N ILE A 316 1.43 -17.91 10.70
CA ILE A 316 2.44 -18.91 11.11
C ILE A 316 3.67 -18.81 10.21
N SER A 317 3.44 -18.76 8.90
CA SER A 317 4.51 -18.68 7.90
C SER A 317 5.28 -17.36 7.99
N ARG A 318 4.60 -16.21 8.12
CA ARG A 318 5.26 -14.90 8.20
C ARG A 318 5.99 -14.65 9.51
N GLN A 319 5.51 -15.23 10.61
CA GLN A 319 6.17 -15.17 11.91
C GLN A 319 7.22 -16.29 12.10
N ALA A 320 7.41 -17.15 11.09
CA ALA A 320 8.31 -18.29 11.13
C ALA A 320 8.08 -19.24 12.32
N LEU A 321 6.83 -19.38 12.79
CA LEU A 321 6.50 -20.21 13.95
C LEU A 321 6.68 -21.72 13.69
N ASN A 322 6.74 -22.10 12.41
CA ASN A 322 6.96 -23.47 11.94
C ASN A 322 8.44 -23.77 11.60
N SER A 323 9.37 -22.84 11.86
CA SER A 323 10.79 -23.06 11.61
C SER A 323 11.51 -23.48 12.92
N PRO A 324 11.84 -24.76 13.10
CA PRO A 324 12.44 -25.25 14.34
C PRO A 324 13.93 -24.89 14.51
N PHE A 325 14.62 -24.45 13.44
CA PHE A 325 16.05 -24.15 13.45
C PHE A 325 16.39 -22.93 12.58
N GLY A 326 17.34 -22.10 13.02
CA GLY A 326 17.98 -21.06 12.20
C GLY A 326 17.70 -19.60 12.58
N THR A 327 16.86 -19.34 13.58
CA THR A 327 16.64 -17.99 14.12
C THR A 327 17.39 -17.80 15.44
N SER A 328 17.68 -16.54 15.82
CA SER A 328 18.44 -16.20 17.05
C SER A 328 17.75 -16.65 18.37
N ASP A 329 16.51 -17.11 18.26
CA ASP A 329 15.61 -17.56 19.31
C ASP A 329 15.27 -19.05 19.20
N HIS A 330 16.18 -19.88 18.67
CA HIS A 330 16.08 -21.34 18.67
C HIS A 330 15.58 -21.87 20.03
N ARG A 331 14.42 -22.54 20.02
CA ARG A 331 13.82 -23.19 21.19
C ARG A 331 13.45 -24.63 20.85
N GLU A 332 13.82 -25.53 21.75
CA GLU A 332 13.32 -26.90 21.75
C GLU A 332 11.80 -26.88 21.94
N LEU A 333 11.06 -27.46 20.99
CA LEU A 333 9.61 -27.64 21.09
C LEU A 333 9.30 -28.51 22.32
N VAL A 334 8.55 -27.97 23.29
CA VAL A 334 8.16 -28.69 24.51
C VAL A 334 7.06 -29.74 24.25
N HIS A 335 6.49 -29.79 23.05
CA HIS A 335 5.57 -30.86 22.65
C HIS A 335 5.91 -31.35 21.25
N SER A 336 6.51 -32.53 21.18
CA SER A 336 6.62 -33.31 19.96
C SER A 336 5.23 -33.86 19.61
N ASP A 337 4.56 -33.26 18.62
CA ASP A 337 3.34 -33.78 17.99
C ASP A 337 3.64 -35.01 17.10
N LEU A 338 4.41 -35.98 17.61
CA LEU A 338 4.67 -37.26 16.93
C LEU A 338 3.69 -38.37 17.35
N ASP A 339 2.79 -38.12 18.30
CA ASP A 339 1.92 -39.18 18.86
C ASP A 339 0.47 -39.17 18.35
N CYS A 340 0.12 -38.34 17.36
CA CYS A 340 -1.25 -38.27 16.84
C CYS A 340 -1.32 -38.46 15.32
N VAL A 341 -0.80 -39.58 14.82
CA VAL A 341 -1.21 -40.12 13.51
C VAL A 341 -2.07 -41.36 13.75
N PRO A 342 -3.33 -41.42 13.28
CA PRO A 342 -4.11 -42.65 13.33
C PRO A 342 -3.43 -43.68 12.41
N GLN A 343 -2.95 -44.79 12.98
CA GLN A 343 -2.46 -45.91 12.19
C GLN A 343 -3.62 -46.52 11.39
N THR A 344 -3.63 -46.28 10.08
CA THR A 344 -4.45 -47.05 9.14
C THR A 344 -3.85 -48.45 9.00
N HIS A 345 -4.45 -49.43 9.66
CA HIS A 345 -4.16 -50.84 9.43
C HIS A 345 -4.63 -51.24 8.02
N HIS A 346 -3.70 -51.27 7.06
CA HIS A 346 -3.87 -52.07 5.85
C HIS A 346 -3.41 -53.50 6.14
N ALA A 347 -4.37 -54.42 6.22
CA ALA A 347 -4.11 -55.85 6.21
C ALA A 347 -3.62 -56.25 4.81
N ILE A 348 -2.37 -56.73 4.73
CA ILE A 348 -1.81 -57.39 3.55
C ILE A 348 -2.20 -58.86 3.65
N THR A 349 -3.12 -59.31 2.79
CA THR A 349 -3.34 -60.74 2.52
C THR A 349 -2.24 -61.22 1.57
N GLU A 350 -1.35 -62.08 2.06
CA GLU A 350 -0.42 -62.87 1.24
C GLU A 350 -1.21 -64.00 0.56
N GLU A 351 -1.26 -63.97 -0.77
CA GLU A 351 -1.75 -65.07 -1.60
C GLU A 351 -0.53 -65.91 -2.03
N LYS A 352 -0.47 -67.16 -1.56
CA LYS A 352 0.53 -68.15 -1.97
C LYS A 352 0.04 -68.84 -3.25
N ASP A 353 0.73 -68.61 -4.36
CA ASP A 353 0.64 -69.45 -5.55
C ASP A 353 1.67 -70.59 -5.48
N ASP A 354 1.17 -71.80 -5.22
CA ASP A 354 1.82 -73.07 -5.50
C ASP A 354 1.42 -73.52 -6.91
N LEU A 355 2.38 -73.64 -7.84
CA LEU A 355 2.21 -74.39 -9.08
C LEU A 355 3.47 -75.22 -9.38
N GLN A 356 3.41 -76.50 -9.01
CA GLN A 356 4.12 -77.59 -9.67
C GLN A 356 3.18 -78.20 -10.72
N GLN A 357 3.49 -78.03 -12.00
CA GLN A 357 3.62 -79.10 -13.02
C GLN A 357 4.00 -78.51 -14.38
#